data_AF-A0A950BGK5-F1
#
_entry.id   AF-A0A950BGK5-F1
#
_cell.length_a   1.000
_cell.length_b   1.000
_cell.length_c   1.000
_cell.angle_alpha   90.00
_cell.angle_beta   90.00
_cell.angle_gamma   90.00
#
_symmetry.space_group_name_H-M   'P 1'
#
loop_
_entity.id
_entity.type
_entity.pdbx_description
1 polymer ?
#
loop_
_entity_poly.entity_id
_entity_poly.type
_entity_poly.pdbx_seq_one_letter_code
_entity_poly.pdbx_strand_id
1 'polypeptide(L)'
;MSNVAQTTDSASVAERVRELMSRHGIGKRQQTTELCRILDLSFSQGHRKLRGNSPWTLAQIKKVAEAFGEPAGQLFGAQVLDPGMVGATAQEAILCVSAAELPCTAWIGA
;
A
#
# COMPACT_ATOMS: atom_id res chain seq x y z
N MET A 1 19.32 13.45 -12.74
CA MET A 1 18.95 12.02 -12.73
C MET A 1 19.23 11.47 -11.35
N SER A 2 18.21 11.37 -10.50
CA SER A 2 18.32 10.78 -9.17
C SER A 2 17.24 9.71 -9.08
N ASN A 3 17.65 8.46 -9.27
CA ASN A 3 16.80 7.29 -9.15
C ASN A 3 16.45 7.16 -7.66
N VAL A 4 15.33 7.74 -7.23
CA VAL A 4 14.82 7.57 -5.87
C VAL A 4 14.35 6.12 -5.78
N ALA A 5 15.27 5.24 -5.40
CA ALA A 5 14.93 3.92 -4.91
C ALA A 5 13.95 4.14 -3.74
N GLN A 6 12.67 3.93 -4.00
CA GLN A 6 11.61 3.99 -3.01
C GLN A 6 11.89 2.91 -1.98
N THR A 7 12.64 3.25 -0.94
CA THR A 7 12.87 2.38 0.21
C THR A 7 11.51 2.18 0.86
N THR A 8 10.83 1.11 0.45
CA THR A 8 9.52 0.78 0.99
C THR A 8 9.76 0.33 2.42
N ASP A 9 9.55 1.23 3.38
CA ASP A 9 9.81 0.95 4.78
C ASP A 9 8.95 -0.24 5.22
N SER A 10 9.60 -1.26 5.77
CA SER A 10 8.95 -2.51 6.18
C SER A 10 7.89 -2.26 7.25
N ALA A 11 8.08 -1.24 8.08
CA ALA A 11 7.08 -0.80 9.05
C ALA A 11 5.85 -0.18 8.37
N SER A 12 6.04 0.62 7.32
CA SER A 12 4.94 1.25 6.56
C SER A 12 4.07 0.21 5.84
N VAL A 13 4.69 -0.80 5.22
CA VAL A 13 3.95 -1.92 4.59
C VAL A 13 3.18 -2.70 5.65
N ALA A 14 3.82 -2.97 6.79
CA ALA A 14 3.19 -3.71 7.88
C ALA A 14 1.96 -2.97 8.45
N GLU A 15 2.00 -1.64 8.56
CA GLU A 15 0.84 -0.85 8.97
C GLU A 15 -0.29 -0.94 7.95
N ARG A 16 0.00 -0.73 6.65
CA ARG A 16 -1.02 -0.83 5.59
C ARG A 16 -1.68 -2.20 5.52
N VAL A 17 -0.91 -3.28 5.71
CA VAL A 17 -1.46 -4.64 5.79
C VAL A 17 -2.37 -4.80 7.02
N ARG A 18 -2.02 -4.22 8.17
CA ARG A 18 -2.88 -4.24 9.37
C ARG A 18 -4.17 -3.45 9.15
N GLU A 19 -4.09 -2.30 8.51
CA GLU A 19 -5.27 -1.52 8.14
C GLU A 19 -6.16 -2.27 7.15
N LEU A 20 -5.59 -2.84 6.09
CA LEU A 20 -6.31 -3.66 5.11
C LEU A 20 -7.07 -4.79 5.81
N MET A 21 -6.38 -5.55 6.66
CA MET A 21 -7.01 -6.62 7.45
C MET A 21 -8.14 -6.10 8.34
N SER A 22 -7.96 -4.93 8.95
CA SER A 22 -8.98 -4.32 9.81
C SER A 22 -10.22 -3.89 9.00
N ARG A 23 -10.04 -3.35 7.79
CA ARG A 23 -11.14 -3.00 6.87
C ARG A 23 -11.93 -4.23 6.42
N HIS A 24 -11.27 -5.37 6.28
CA HIS A 24 -11.92 -6.67 6.00
C HIS A 24 -12.45 -7.38 7.27
N GLY A 25 -12.49 -6.72 8.42
CA GLY A 25 -13.11 -7.25 9.65
C GLY A 25 -12.22 -8.21 10.45
N ILE A 26 -10.93 -8.34 10.11
CA ILE A 26 -10.00 -9.20 10.86
C ILE A 26 -9.51 -8.47 12.10
N GLY A 27 -9.95 -8.96 13.27
CA GLY A 27 -9.53 -8.42 14.56
C GLY A 27 -8.02 -8.57 14.80
N LYS A 28 -7.42 -7.64 15.56
CA LYS A 28 -5.98 -7.56 15.85
C LYS A 28 -5.34 -8.88 16.30
N ARG A 29 -6.08 -9.70 17.07
CA ARG A 29 -5.62 -11.01 17.57
C ARG A 29 -5.50 -12.06 16.47
N GLN A 30 -6.25 -11.94 15.39
CA GLN A 30 -6.32 -12.90 14.27
C GLN A 30 -5.40 -12.50 13.11
N GLN A 31 -4.97 -11.24 13.02
CA GLN A 31 -4.16 -10.72 11.91
C GLN A 31 -2.88 -11.53 11.65
N THR A 32 -2.18 -11.95 12.71
CA THR A 32 -0.97 -12.79 12.56
C THR A 32 -1.31 -14.15 11.97
N THR A 33 -2.37 -14.79 12.47
CA THR A 33 -2.83 -16.09 11.97
C THR A 33 -3.25 -15.99 10.51
N GLU A 34 -4.00 -14.96 10.14
CA GLU A 34 -4.45 -14.77 8.76
C GLU A 34 -3.27 -14.48 7.82
N LEU A 35 -2.30 -13.66 8.25
CA LEU A 35 -1.10 -13.44 7.45
C LEU A 35 -0.32 -14.72 7.22
N CYS A 36 -0.19 -15.56 8.25
CA CYS A 36 0.48 -16.85 8.16
C CYS A 36 -0.23 -17.77 7.18
N ARG A 37 -1.57 -17.79 7.20
CA ARG A 37 -2.40 -18.57 6.26
C ARG A 37 -2.17 -18.13 4.81
N ILE A 38 -2.15 -16.81 4.55
CA ILE A 38 -1.98 -16.27 3.20
C ILE A 38 -0.56 -16.51 2.68
N LEU A 39 0.45 -16.22 3.50
CA LEU A 39 1.84 -16.26 3.07
C LEU A 39 2.52 -17.63 3.26
N ASP A 40 1.82 -18.60 3.83
CA ASP A 40 2.36 -19.91 4.21
C ASP A 40 3.62 -19.78 5.09
N LEU A 41 3.47 -19.03 6.18
CA LEU A 41 4.55 -18.71 7.12
C LEU A 41 4.28 -19.29 8.49
N SER A 42 5.36 -19.51 9.26
CA SER A 42 5.22 -19.78 10.69
C SER A 42 4.73 -18.54 11.45
N PHE A 43 4.07 -18.76 12.59
CA PHE A 43 3.52 -17.69 13.42
C PHE A 43 4.56 -16.63 13.81
N SER A 44 5.79 -17.05 14.15
CA SER A 44 6.87 -16.13 14.52
C SER A 44 7.30 -15.25 13.34
N GLN A 45 7.37 -15.79 12.13
CA GLN A 45 7.68 -15.04 10.91
C GLN A 45 6.56 -14.06 10.56
N GLY A 46 5.30 -14.50 10.62
CA GLY A 46 4.13 -13.63 10.39
C GLY A 46 4.08 -12.48 11.39
N HIS A 47 4.32 -12.76 12.67
CA HIS A 47 4.34 -11.74 13.71
C HIS A 47 5.44 -10.69 13.47
N ARG A 48 6.66 -11.15 13.16
CA ARG A 48 7.78 -10.25 12.86
C ARG A 48 7.51 -9.37 11.64
N LYS A 49 6.86 -9.91 10.61
CA LYS A 49 6.43 -9.13 9.43
C LYS A 49 5.40 -8.06 9.77
N LEU A 50 4.36 -8.39 10.54
CA LEU A 50 3.33 -7.41 10.95
C LEU A 50 3.86 -6.32 11.90
N ARG A 51 4.98 -6.59 12.58
CA ARG A 51 5.70 -5.60 13.40
C ARG A 51 6.65 -4.71 12.60
N GLY A 52 6.88 -5.00 11.31
CA GLY A 52 7.88 -4.31 10.49
C GLY A 52 9.32 -4.77 10.74
N ASN A 53 9.54 -5.81 11.57
CA ASN A 53 10.86 -6.34 11.94
C ASN A 53 11.44 -7.29 10.88
N SER A 54 10.83 -7.38 9.70
CA SER A 54 11.27 -8.23 8.60
C SER A 54 10.87 -7.61 7.26
N PRO A 55 11.76 -7.67 6.25
CA PRO A 55 11.50 -7.07 4.95
C PRO A 55 10.31 -7.73 4.25
N TRP A 56 9.53 -6.94 3.53
CA TRP A 56 8.46 -7.41 2.67
C TRP A 56 8.96 -7.54 1.23
N THR A 57 8.71 -8.68 0.59
CA THR A 57 8.98 -8.84 -0.84
C THR A 57 7.76 -8.45 -1.67
N LEU A 58 7.99 -8.07 -2.92
CA LEU A 58 6.91 -7.75 -3.85
C LEU A 58 5.92 -8.90 -4.05
N ALA A 59 6.42 -10.14 -4.13
CA ALA A 59 5.57 -11.32 -4.23
C ALA A 59 4.66 -11.50 -3.01
N GLN A 60 5.17 -11.24 -1.80
CA GLN A 60 4.37 -11.34 -0.57
C GLN A 60 3.29 -10.26 -0.51
N ILE A 61 3.62 -9.03 -0.88
CA ILE A 61 2.66 -7.92 -0.89
C ILE A 61 1.55 -8.20 -1.91
N LYS A 62 1.91 -8.65 -3.12
CA LYS A 62 0.93 -9.06 -4.15
C LYS A 62 0.01 -10.17 -3.66
N LYS A 63 0.57 -11.23 -3.06
CA LYS A 63 -0.21 -12.36 -2.55
C LYS A 63 -1.20 -11.94 -1.46
N VAL A 64 -0.82 -11.01 -0.58
CA VAL A 64 -1.74 -10.42 0.41
C VAL A 64 -2.83 -9.61 -0.28
N ALA A 65 -2.47 -8.72 -1.19
CA ALA A 65 -3.44 -7.90 -1.91
C ALA A 65 -4.48 -8.75 -2.68
N GLU A 66 -4.01 -9.78 -3.39
CA GLU A 66 -4.85 -10.75 -4.11
C GLU A 66 -5.80 -11.52 -3.17
N ALA A 67 -5.34 -11.89 -1.97
CA ALA A 67 -6.18 -12.58 -0.99
C ALA A 67 -7.34 -11.71 -0.47
N PHE A 68 -7.20 -10.39 -0.53
CA PHE A 68 -8.22 -9.42 -0.14
C PHE A 68 -8.97 -8.80 -1.33
N GLY A 69 -8.56 -9.10 -2.57
CA GLY A 69 -9.18 -8.54 -3.78
C GLY A 69 -8.82 -7.08 -4.06
N GLU A 70 -7.74 -6.57 -3.45
CA GLU A 70 -7.31 -5.18 -3.55
C GLU A 70 -6.06 -5.04 -4.44
N PRO A 71 -5.83 -3.89 -5.11
CA PRO A 71 -4.65 -3.68 -5.93
C PRO A 71 -3.40 -3.54 -5.05
N ALA A 72 -2.35 -4.31 -5.36
CA ALA A 72 -1.10 -4.31 -4.59
C ALA A 72 -0.45 -2.93 -4.45
N GLY A 73 -0.70 -2.00 -5.38
CA GLY A 73 -0.24 -0.61 -5.34
C GLY A 73 -0.68 0.14 -4.08
N GLN A 74 -1.81 -0.20 -3.48
CA GLN A 74 -2.29 0.42 -2.24
C GLN A 74 -1.42 0.06 -1.03
N LEU A 75 -0.76 -1.11 -1.05
CA LEU A 75 0.18 -1.56 -0.02
C LEU A 75 1.60 -1.02 -0.25
N PHE A 76 1.93 -0.67 -1.50
CA PHE A 76 3.21 -0.07 -1.91
C PHE A 76 3.19 1.43 -1.80
N GLY A 77 3.58 1.97 -0.64
CA GLY A 77 4.26 3.28 -0.62
C GLY A 77 3.48 4.47 -1.19
N ALA A 78 2.23 4.32 -1.62
CA ALA A 78 1.43 5.43 -2.06
C ALA A 78 1.18 6.23 -0.78
N GLN A 79 1.81 7.40 -0.74
CA GLN A 79 1.37 8.52 0.10
C GLN A 79 -0.13 8.43 0.16
N VAL A 80 -0.68 8.35 1.38
CA VAL A 80 -2.11 8.38 1.69
C VAL A 80 -2.85 8.87 0.46
N LEU A 81 -3.29 7.93 -0.38
CA LEU A 81 -4.19 8.26 -1.46
C LEU A 81 -5.38 8.75 -0.65
N ASP A 82 -5.58 10.06 -0.63
CA ASP A 82 -6.81 10.64 -0.10
C ASP A 82 -7.94 9.73 -0.55
N PRO A 83 -8.97 9.45 0.28
CA PRO A 83 -10.02 8.51 -0.08
C PRO A 83 -10.62 8.69 -1.50
N GLY A 84 -10.50 9.90 -2.09
CA GLY A 84 -10.84 10.20 -3.49
C GLY A 84 -9.73 9.96 -4.55
N MET A 85 -8.66 9.26 -4.23
CA MET A 85 -7.49 9.01 -5.08
C MET A 85 -7.24 7.51 -5.33
N VAL A 86 -7.98 6.64 -4.63
CA VAL A 86 -8.04 5.20 -4.92
C VAL A 86 -8.85 5.02 -6.20
N GLY A 87 -8.22 4.57 -7.28
CA GLY A 87 -8.86 4.47 -8.61
C GLY A 87 -8.59 5.66 -9.54
N ALA A 88 -7.94 6.71 -9.03
CA ALA A 88 -7.52 7.84 -9.85
C ALA A 88 -6.34 7.45 -10.77
N THR A 89 -6.38 7.94 -12.00
CA THR A 89 -5.28 7.84 -12.95
C THR A 89 -4.51 9.15 -13.02
N ALA A 90 -3.18 9.08 -12.97
CA ALA A 90 -2.33 10.26 -13.11
C ALA A 90 -2.24 10.67 -14.59
N GLN A 91 -2.52 11.94 -14.88
CA GLN A 91 -2.47 12.53 -16.21
C GLN A 91 -1.69 13.85 -16.17
N GLU A 92 -0.85 14.09 -17.17
CA GLU A 92 -0.22 15.40 -17.35
C GLU A 92 -1.28 16.45 -17.71
N ALA A 93 -1.25 17.58 -17.00
CA ALA A 93 -2.22 18.65 -17.13
C ALA A 93 -1.55 20.02 -16.97
N ILE A 94 -2.30 21.08 -17.27
CA ILE A 94 -1.90 22.46 -17.02
C ILE A 94 -2.88 23.05 -16.00
N LEU A 95 -2.34 23.53 -14.88
CA LEU A 95 -3.07 24.30 -13.89
C LEU A 95 -3.08 25.77 -14.33
N CYS A 96 -4.25 26.27 -14.72
CA CYS A 96 -4.44 27.67 -15.09
C CYS A 96 -4.84 28.50 -13.86
N VAL A 97 -3.97 29.41 -13.43
CA VAL A 97 -4.28 30.40 -12.37
C VAL A 97 -4.17 31.80 -12.96
N SER A 98 -5.32 32.40 -13.28
CA SER A 98 -5.38 33.66 -14.03
C SER A 98 -4.62 33.55 -15.36
N ALA A 99 -3.57 34.33 -15.57
CA ALA A 99 -2.72 34.27 -16.77
C ALA A 99 -1.51 33.31 -16.64
N ALA A 100 -1.34 32.63 -15.50
CA ALA A 100 -0.25 31.68 -15.29
C ALA A 100 -0.68 30.27 -15.67
N GLU A 101 0.13 29.61 -16.49
CA GLU A 101 -0.01 28.20 -16.86
C GLU A 101 1.11 27.40 -16.23
N LEU A 102 0.77 26.47 -15.34
CA LEU A 102 1.73 25.64 -14.62
C LEU A 102 1.55 24.17 -15.00
N PRO A 103 2.58 23.49 -15.54
CA PRO A 103 2.50 22.06 -15.77
C PRO A 103 2.35 21.33 -14.44
N CYS A 104 1.38 20.42 -14.37
CA CYS A 104 1.06 19.66 -13.18
C CYS A 104 0.64 18.23 -13.52
N THR A 105 0.50 17.40 -12.48
CA THR A 105 -0.11 16.07 -12.61
C THR A 105 -1.51 16.14 -12.01
N ALA A 106 -2.52 15.92 -12.84
CA ALA A 106 -3.90 15.75 -12.41
C ALA A 106 -4.15 14.28 -12.08
N TRP A 107 -4.83 14.03 -10.97
CA TRP A 107 -5.33 12.70 -10.62
C TRP A 107 -6.82 12.66 -10.96
N ILE A 108 -7.17 11.89 -11.97
CA ILE A 108 -8.53 11.84 -12.54
C ILE A 108 -9.16 10.48 -12.27
N GLY A 109 -10.32 10.52 -11.61
CA GLY A 109 -11.13 9.35 -11.28
C GLY A 109 -11.21 9.07 -9.78
N ALA A 110 -12.36 8.54 -9.37
CA ALA A 110 -12.66 7.85 -8.12
C ALA A 110 -13.80 6.87 -8.43
#